data_AF-A0A9D1ARL4-F1
#
_entry.id   AF-A0A9D1ARL4-F1
#
_cell.length_a   1.000
_cell.length_b   1.000
_cell.length_c   1.000
_cell.angle_alpha   90.00
_cell.angle_beta   90.00
_cell.angle_gamma   90.00
#
_symmetry.space_group_name_H-M   'P 1'
#
loop_
_entity.id
_entity.type
_entity.pdbx_description
1 polymer ?
#
loop_
_entity_poly.entity_id
_entity_poly.type
_entity_poly.pdbx_seq_one_letter_code
_entity_poly.pdbx_strand_id
1 'polypeptide(L)'
;MDRSFLWVVVLLAGCEGGTSGTPTGPWCDEQITELTRDEASALGFSADDVLVLAEGVHSASLSWDRDGTTTPMTLSVTDAQGYRAIASEAVYPDEGKEYPDIGILCDDRLEVDVEIALSTDDGAFAEVWSSALWALTADTSSATQELDPDALSGTYDLSVDVGSVEYDERSLWVEARFDAQGSTGWIRGQISGQDDCTGDTCSAWAQQIDIASWGGVDE
;
A
#
# COMPACT_ATOMS: atom_id res chain seq x y z
N MET A 1 35.57 -21.34 4.83
CA MET A 1 34.13 -21.63 4.78
C MET A 1 33.51 -20.50 4.00
N ASP A 2 33.52 -20.65 2.67
CA ASP A 2 32.96 -19.69 1.72
C ASP A 2 31.44 -19.72 1.80
N ARG A 3 30.83 -18.56 2.05
CA ARG A 3 29.40 -18.34 1.90
C ARG A 3 29.19 -17.50 0.64
N SER A 4 28.93 -18.19 -0.47
CA SER A 4 28.43 -17.58 -1.69
C SER A 4 27.05 -16.99 -1.41
N PHE A 5 26.93 -15.67 -1.50
CA PHE A 5 25.65 -14.98 -1.53
C PHE A 5 25.04 -15.16 -2.92
N LEU A 6 23.93 -15.89 -2.97
CA LEU A 6 23.12 -16.04 -4.16
C LEU A 6 22.20 -14.82 -4.24
N TRP A 7 22.44 -13.92 -5.20
CA TRP A 7 21.51 -12.86 -5.53
C TRP A 7 20.31 -13.48 -6.24
N VAL A 8 19.16 -13.49 -5.58
CA VAL A 8 17.87 -13.71 -6.27
C VAL A 8 17.53 -12.39 -6.94
N VAL A 9 17.71 -12.34 -8.26
CA VAL A 9 17.11 -11.31 -9.09
C VAL A 9 15.62 -11.64 -9.13
N VAL A 10 14.83 -10.95 -8.31
CA VAL A 10 13.37 -10.93 -8.47
C VAL A 10 13.12 -10.09 -9.72
N LEU A 11 12.88 -10.77 -10.84
CA LEU A 11 12.18 -10.17 -11.95
C LEU A 11 10.79 -9.80 -11.42
N LEU A 12 10.52 -8.51 -11.26
CA LEU A 12 9.15 -8.00 -11.23
C LEU A 12 8.55 -8.34 -12.59
N ALA A 13 7.99 -9.55 -12.67
CA ALA A 13 7.12 -9.96 -13.73
C ALA A 13 5.96 -8.98 -13.69
N GLY A 14 5.78 -8.25 -14.80
CA GLY A 14 4.53 -7.55 -15.06
C GLY A 14 3.36 -8.48 -14.78
N CYS A 15 2.26 -7.88 -14.35
CA CYS A 15 0.98 -8.54 -14.11
C CYS A 15 0.47 -9.22 -15.39
N GLU A 16 1.05 -10.35 -15.79
CA GLU A 16 0.51 -11.25 -16.83
C GLU A 16 -0.44 -12.27 -16.16
N GLY A 17 -1.38 -11.76 -15.36
CA GLY A 17 -2.55 -12.47 -14.87
C GLY A 17 -3.71 -12.28 -15.86
N GLY A 18 -3.57 -12.85 -17.06
CA GLY A 18 -4.56 -12.76 -18.12
C GLY A 18 -5.89 -13.42 -17.76
N THR A 19 -6.86 -12.62 -17.32
CA THR A 19 -8.26 -12.86 -17.67
C THR A 19 -8.48 -12.14 -19.00
N SER A 20 -8.56 -12.88 -20.11
CA SER A 20 -8.72 -12.34 -21.47
C SER A 20 -10.13 -11.77 -21.74
N GLY A 21 -10.77 -11.17 -20.73
CA GLY A 21 -12.00 -10.41 -20.90
C GLY A 21 -11.66 -8.95 -21.16
N THR A 22 -12.29 -8.35 -22.17
CA THR A 22 -12.31 -6.88 -22.27
C THR A 22 -12.87 -6.33 -20.96
N PRO A 23 -12.21 -5.35 -20.32
CA PRO A 23 -12.74 -4.71 -19.12
C PRO A 23 -14.17 -4.23 -19.39
N THR A 24 -15.12 -4.66 -18.55
CA THR A 24 -16.54 -4.31 -18.70
C THR A 24 -16.92 -3.01 -18.00
N GLY A 25 -15.95 -2.37 -17.32
CA GLY A 25 -16.09 -1.09 -16.65
C GLY A 25 -14.95 -0.14 -17.03
N PRO A 26 -15.00 1.13 -16.57
CA PRO A 26 -13.93 2.10 -16.82
C PRO A 26 -12.59 1.62 -16.25
N TRP A 27 -11.48 1.97 -16.92
CA TRP A 27 -10.11 1.67 -16.47
C TRP A 27 -9.17 2.85 -16.75
N CYS A 28 -7.99 2.86 -16.14
CA CYS A 28 -6.93 3.80 -16.47
C CYS A 28 -6.01 3.18 -17.53
N ASP A 29 -5.90 3.81 -18.68
CA ASP A 29 -4.84 3.50 -19.64
C ASP A 29 -3.58 4.26 -19.20
N GLU A 30 -2.54 3.50 -18.87
CA GLU A 30 -1.33 4.03 -18.25
C GLU A 30 -0.15 4.00 -19.22
N GLN A 31 0.53 5.13 -19.36
CA GLN A 31 1.76 5.28 -20.13
C GLN A 31 2.92 5.51 -19.17
N ILE A 32 3.87 4.57 -19.16
CA ILE A 32 5.03 4.58 -18.27
C ILE A 32 6.21 5.22 -18.98
N THR A 33 6.81 6.22 -18.34
CA THR A 33 8.08 6.83 -18.76
C THR A 33 9.12 6.64 -17.67
N GLU A 34 10.14 5.85 -17.95
CA GLU A 34 11.32 5.72 -17.08
C GLU A 34 12.07 7.05 -16.99
N LEU A 35 12.54 7.39 -15.80
CA LEU A 35 13.25 8.64 -15.50
C LEU A 35 14.59 8.35 -14.83
N THR A 36 15.48 9.35 -14.80
CA THR A 36 16.57 9.37 -13.81
C THR A 36 16.10 9.99 -12.50
N ARG A 37 16.85 9.76 -11.41
CA ARG A 37 16.51 10.23 -10.06
C ARG A 37 16.30 11.76 -10.00
N ASP A 38 17.13 12.51 -10.70
CA ASP A 38 17.15 13.98 -10.75
C ASP A 38 16.36 14.58 -11.93
N GLU A 39 15.77 13.75 -12.78
CA GLU A 39 14.97 14.20 -13.92
C GLU A 39 13.57 14.61 -13.47
N ALA A 40 13.17 15.84 -13.82
CA ALA A 40 11.82 16.32 -13.56
C ALA A 40 10.83 15.66 -14.54
N SER A 41 9.76 15.08 -13.98
CA SER A 41 8.64 14.53 -14.74
C SER A 41 7.78 15.63 -15.38
N ALA A 42 6.78 15.23 -16.17
CA ALA A 42 5.76 16.13 -16.70
C ALA A 42 4.96 16.86 -15.58
N LEU A 43 4.94 16.31 -14.37
CA LEU A 43 4.32 16.93 -13.19
C LEU A 43 5.16 18.09 -12.61
N GLY A 44 6.39 18.29 -13.10
CA GLY A 44 7.26 19.40 -12.73
C GLY A 44 8.17 19.16 -11.53
N PHE A 45 8.28 17.90 -11.06
CA PHE A 45 9.18 17.49 -9.97
C PHE A 45 9.82 16.13 -10.26
N SER A 46 10.90 15.84 -9.54
CA SER A 46 11.78 14.68 -9.71
C SER A 46 11.60 13.63 -8.61
N ALA A 47 12.22 12.45 -8.77
CA ALA A 47 12.23 11.44 -7.71
C ALA A 47 13.04 11.89 -6.49
N ASP A 48 14.06 12.73 -6.68
CA ASP A 48 14.80 13.36 -5.58
C ASP A 48 13.89 14.21 -4.68
N ASP A 49 12.95 14.96 -5.26
CA ASP A 49 12.00 15.77 -4.49
C ASP A 49 11.10 14.88 -3.60
N VAL A 50 10.71 13.71 -4.11
CA VAL A 50 9.93 12.71 -3.35
C VAL A 50 10.78 12.02 -2.27
N LEU A 51 11.98 11.56 -2.62
CA LEU A 51 12.86 10.85 -1.69
C LEU A 51 13.33 11.75 -0.55
N VAL A 52 13.46 13.07 -0.76
CA VAL A 52 13.75 14.03 0.32
C VAL A 52 12.69 13.98 1.44
N LEU A 53 11.45 13.60 1.16
CA LEU A 53 10.38 13.47 2.15
C LEU A 53 10.43 12.13 2.90
N ALA A 54 10.72 11.05 2.17
CA ALA A 54 10.48 9.68 2.64
C ALA A 54 11.75 8.89 2.96
N GLU A 55 12.87 9.10 2.26
CA GLU A 55 14.09 8.30 2.41
C GLU A 55 14.70 8.47 3.82
N GLY A 56 15.12 7.36 4.43
CA GLY A 56 15.76 7.34 5.74
C GLY A 56 14.90 6.69 6.82
N VAL A 57 15.18 7.03 8.08
CA VAL A 57 14.58 6.39 9.27
C VAL A 57 13.62 7.36 9.95
N HIS A 58 12.38 6.94 10.12
CA HIS A 58 11.30 7.66 10.79
C HIS A 58 10.92 6.93 12.07
N SER A 59 11.07 7.62 13.21
CA SER A 59 10.63 7.11 14.50
C SER A 59 9.33 7.79 14.91
N ALA A 60 8.36 7.00 15.33
CA ALA A 60 7.06 7.48 15.79
C ALA A 60 6.57 6.66 16.98
N SER A 61 5.45 7.09 17.57
CA SER A 61 4.67 6.25 18.48
C SER A 61 3.50 5.69 17.68
N LEU A 62 3.40 4.37 17.59
CA LEU A 62 2.23 3.66 17.09
C LEU A 62 1.18 3.62 18.20
N SER A 63 -0.05 4.01 17.90
CA SER A 63 -1.20 3.94 18.79
C SER A 63 -2.12 2.81 18.34
N TRP A 64 -2.39 1.87 19.24
CA TRP A 64 -3.32 0.78 19.00
C TRP A 64 -4.76 1.27 19.14
N ASP A 65 -5.63 0.93 18.19
CA ASP A 65 -7.04 1.36 18.23
C ASP A 65 -7.80 0.68 19.37
N ARG A 66 -7.58 -0.62 19.54
CA ARG A 66 -8.34 -1.48 20.49
C ARG A 66 -8.33 -1.00 21.95
N ASP A 67 -7.22 -0.43 22.41
CA ASP A 67 -6.99 -0.11 23.83
C ASP A 67 -6.33 1.25 24.06
N GLY A 68 -5.99 1.98 22.98
CA GLY A 68 -5.32 3.28 23.03
C GLY A 68 -3.90 3.23 23.61
N THR A 69 -3.34 2.03 23.83
CA THR A 69 -1.95 1.90 24.25
C THR A 69 -1.03 2.27 23.11
N THR A 70 0.19 2.69 23.45
CA THR A 70 1.17 3.05 22.44
C THR A 70 2.46 2.26 22.58
N THR A 71 3.09 2.01 21.44
CA THR A 71 4.40 1.37 21.34
C THR A 71 5.30 2.20 20.42
N PRO A 72 6.59 2.38 20.74
CA PRO A 72 7.52 2.96 19.79
C PRO A 72 7.57 2.13 18.49
N MET A 73 7.68 2.83 17.37
CA MET A 73 7.85 2.20 16.06
C MET A 73 8.95 2.88 15.27
N THR A 74 9.52 2.12 14.33
CA THR A 74 10.47 2.61 13.34
C THR A 74 10.02 2.19 11.95
N LEU A 75 9.95 3.17 11.04
CA LEU A 75 9.74 2.98 9.61
C LEU A 75 11.02 3.43 8.88
N SER A 76 11.66 2.52 8.15
CA SER A 76 12.82 2.82 7.33
C SER A 76 12.45 2.72 5.86
N VAL A 77 12.84 3.70 5.06
CA VAL A 77 12.64 3.71 3.61
C VAL A 77 14.00 3.82 2.94
N THR A 78 14.28 2.89 2.04
CA THR A 78 15.55 2.83 1.28
C THR A 78 15.25 2.90 -0.21
N ASP A 79 15.94 3.78 -0.93
CA ASP A 79 15.83 3.89 -2.39
C ASP A 79 16.24 2.57 -3.09
N ALA A 80 15.35 2.05 -3.94
CA ALA A 80 15.57 0.83 -4.74
C ALA A 80 15.89 1.12 -6.21
N GLN A 81 16.10 2.38 -6.59
CA GLN A 81 16.59 2.84 -7.90
C GLN A 81 15.68 2.55 -9.10
N GLY A 82 14.35 2.51 -8.88
CA GLY A 82 13.35 2.53 -9.94
C GLY A 82 12.59 3.85 -9.91
N TYR A 83 12.56 4.58 -11.03
CA TYR A 83 11.90 5.89 -11.10
C TYR A 83 11.10 5.99 -12.39
N ARG A 84 9.81 6.27 -12.27
CA ARG A 84 8.92 6.33 -13.43
C ARG A 84 7.82 7.37 -13.24
N ALA A 85 7.54 8.12 -14.29
CA ALA A 85 6.31 8.89 -14.39
C ALA A 85 5.24 8.03 -15.06
N ILE A 86 4.07 8.00 -14.45
CA ILE A 86 2.88 7.34 -14.97
C ILE A 86 1.92 8.44 -15.42
N ALA A 87 1.67 8.51 -16.72
CA ALA A 87 0.56 9.31 -17.25
C ALA A 87 -0.67 8.40 -17.38
N SER A 88 -1.80 8.80 -16.81
CA SER A 88 -2.99 7.96 -16.71
C SER A 88 -4.20 8.65 -17.34
N GLU A 89 -4.87 7.97 -18.26
CA GLU A 89 -6.10 8.47 -18.90
C GLU A 89 -7.27 7.53 -18.63
N ALA A 90 -8.41 8.08 -18.21
CA ALA A 90 -9.62 7.29 -17.99
C ALA A 90 -10.22 6.84 -19.33
N VAL A 91 -10.39 5.53 -19.50
CA VAL A 91 -11.04 4.93 -20.67
C VAL A 91 -12.39 4.34 -20.29
N TYR A 92 -13.42 4.66 -21.08
CA TYR A 92 -14.79 4.21 -20.91
C TYR A 92 -15.19 3.30 -22.09
N PRO A 93 -15.41 1.98 -21.88
CA PRO A 93 -15.59 1.03 -22.98
C PRO A 93 -16.89 1.21 -23.76
N ASP A 94 -17.97 1.58 -23.08
CA ASP A 94 -19.30 1.73 -23.67
C ASP A 94 -19.61 3.21 -23.91
N GLU A 95 -19.41 3.70 -25.15
CA GLU A 95 -19.83 5.04 -25.56
C GLU A 95 -21.34 5.25 -25.31
N GLY A 96 -21.71 6.31 -24.59
CA GLY A 96 -23.10 6.69 -24.32
C GLY A 96 -23.77 5.97 -23.15
N LYS A 97 -23.05 5.10 -22.43
CA LYS A 97 -23.50 4.56 -21.15
C LYS A 97 -23.13 5.54 -20.02
N GLU A 98 -24.09 5.81 -19.15
CA GLU A 98 -23.85 6.60 -17.96
C GLU A 98 -23.16 5.70 -16.93
N TYR A 99 -21.93 6.07 -16.57
CA TYR A 99 -21.22 5.47 -15.45
C TYR A 99 -21.49 6.32 -14.20
N PRO A 100 -21.56 5.71 -13.00
CA PRO A 100 -21.75 6.47 -11.77
C PRO A 100 -20.71 7.59 -11.63
N ASP A 101 -21.13 8.73 -11.08
CA ASP A 101 -20.25 9.89 -10.82
C ASP A 101 -19.09 9.60 -9.85
N ILE A 102 -19.11 8.45 -9.14
CA ILE A 102 -17.95 7.89 -8.43
C ILE A 102 -16.93 7.31 -9.42
N GLY A 103 -16.63 8.08 -10.47
CA GLY A 103 -15.82 7.69 -11.61
C GLY A 103 -14.41 7.27 -11.21
N ILE A 104 -13.76 6.56 -12.13
CA ILE A 104 -12.38 6.14 -11.95
C ILE A 104 -11.45 7.35 -11.80
N LEU A 105 -10.54 7.29 -10.84
CA LEU A 105 -9.49 8.28 -10.64
C LEU A 105 -8.22 7.80 -11.34
N CYS A 106 -7.85 8.51 -12.41
CA CYS A 106 -6.68 8.23 -13.24
C CYS A 106 -5.76 9.45 -13.19
N ASP A 107 -5.16 9.71 -12.03
CA ASP A 107 -4.24 10.82 -11.87
C ASP A 107 -2.84 10.44 -12.35
N ASP A 108 -2.21 11.35 -13.09
CA ASP A 108 -0.79 11.28 -13.39
C ASP A 108 0.00 11.29 -12.07
N ARG A 109 1.03 10.45 -11.98
CA ARG A 109 1.83 10.30 -10.75
C ARG A 109 3.29 10.00 -11.05
N LEU A 110 4.15 10.35 -10.10
CA LEU A 110 5.52 9.85 -10.05
C LEU A 110 5.58 8.64 -9.12
N GLU A 111 6.23 7.57 -9.55
CA GLU A 111 6.51 6.40 -8.72
C GLU A 111 8.02 6.22 -8.52
N VAL A 112 8.40 5.91 -7.28
CA VAL A 112 9.78 5.63 -6.87
C VAL A 112 9.82 4.29 -6.13
N ASP A 113 10.53 3.32 -6.67
CA ASP A 113 10.71 2.01 -6.04
C ASP A 113 11.57 2.16 -4.79
N VAL A 114 11.10 1.56 -3.69
CA VAL A 114 11.74 1.59 -2.38
C VAL A 114 11.65 0.23 -1.69
N GLU A 115 12.55 0.00 -0.75
CA GLU A 115 12.40 -1.02 0.29
C GLU A 115 11.93 -0.34 1.58
N ILE A 116 10.82 -0.82 2.14
CA ILE A 116 10.25 -0.33 3.39
C ILE A 116 10.45 -1.39 4.46
N ALA A 117 10.93 -0.98 5.63
CA ALA A 117 11.00 -1.81 6.83
C ALA A 117 10.19 -1.16 7.96
N LEU A 118 9.26 -1.91 8.55
CA LEU A 118 8.44 -1.51 9.70
C LEU A 118 8.77 -2.39 10.89
N SER A 119 9.04 -1.77 12.03
CA SER A 119 9.23 -2.49 13.30
C SER A 119 8.56 -1.77 14.46
N THR A 120 8.04 -2.54 15.41
CA THR A 120 7.52 -2.04 16.70
C THR A 120 8.33 -2.62 17.86
N ASP A 121 8.49 -1.85 18.94
CA ASP A 121 9.29 -2.24 20.11
C ASP A 121 8.69 -3.42 20.89
N ASP A 122 7.37 -3.62 20.78
CA ASP A 122 6.67 -4.78 21.35
C ASP A 122 6.77 -6.04 20.47
N GLY A 123 7.40 -5.93 19.29
CA GLY A 123 7.60 -7.03 18.35
C GLY A 123 6.35 -7.43 17.55
N ALA A 124 5.26 -6.67 17.67
CA ALA A 124 4.04 -6.92 16.92
C ALA A 124 4.28 -6.90 15.41
N PHE A 125 5.05 -5.93 14.90
CA PHE A 125 5.49 -5.88 13.51
C PHE A 125 7.01 -5.91 13.41
N ALA A 126 7.52 -6.64 12.41
CA ALA A 126 8.93 -6.70 12.06
C ALA A 126 9.08 -6.99 10.55
N GLU A 127 8.39 -6.21 9.73
CA GLU A 127 8.16 -6.50 8.32
C GLU A 127 9.14 -5.74 7.41
N VAL A 128 9.51 -6.36 6.29
CA VAL A 128 10.33 -5.75 5.23
C VAL A 128 9.73 -6.13 3.88
N TRP A 129 9.50 -5.15 3.01
CA TRP A 129 8.91 -5.37 1.69
C TRP A 129 9.38 -4.33 0.67
N SER A 130 9.30 -4.69 -0.62
CA SER A 130 9.48 -3.75 -1.72
C SER A 130 8.15 -3.08 -2.04
N SER A 131 8.15 -1.76 -2.25
CA SER A 131 6.98 -0.95 -2.56
C SER A 131 7.35 0.14 -3.56
N ALA A 132 6.35 0.83 -4.10
CA ALA A 132 6.55 2.14 -4.74
C ALA A 132 6.04 3.23 -3.79
N LEU A 133 6.82 4.30 -3.62
CA LEU A 133 6.27 5.59 -3.23
C LEU A 133 5.57 6.17 -4.45
N TRP A 134 4.35 6.65 -4.29
CA TRP A 134 3.66 7.38 -5.34
C TRP A 134 3.39 8.82 -4.88
N ALA A 135 3.50 9.77 -5.81
CA ALA A 135 3.33 11.19 -5.54
C ALA A 135 2.59 11.88 -6.69
N LEU A 136 1.58 12.68 -6.35
CA LEU A 136 0.87 13.57 -7.28
C LEU A 136 1.48 14.98 -7.29
N THR A 137 2.20 15.33 -6.22
CA THR A 137 2.81 16.63 -5.97
C THR A 137 4.19 16.45 -5.34
N ALA A 138 5.03 17.48 -5.43
CA ALA A 138 6.40 17.42 -4.88
C ALA A 138 6.47 17.48 -3.34
N ASP A 139 5.36 17.81 -2.67
CA ASP A 139 5.31 18.07 -1.22
C ASP A 139 4.77 16.87 -0.42
N THR A 140 4.36 15.82 -1.10
CA THR A 140 3.71 14.65 -0.51
C THR A 140 4.10 13.40 -1.27
N SER A 141 4.37 12.31 -0.56
CA SER A 141 4.36 10.97 -1.13
C SER A 141 3.65 9.98 -0.23
N SER A 142 3.20 8.87 -0.81
CA SER A 142 2.46 7.83 -0.11
C SER A 142 2.96 6.45 -0.51
N ALA A 143 2.84 5.48 0.39
CA ALA A 143 3.00 4.07 0.11
C ALA A 143 1.83 3.29 0.70
N THR A 144 1.39 2.27 -0.03
CA THR A 144 0.37 1.33 0.44
C THR A 144 0.87 -0.08 0.18
N GLN A 145 0.83 -0.92 1.20
CA GLN A 145 1.21 -2.32 1.08
C GLN A 145 0.15 -3.19 1.72
N GLU A 146 -0.31 -4.20 0.98
CA GLU A 146 -1.07 -5.31 1.55
C GLU A 146 -0.10 -6.34 2.16
N LEU A 147 -0.35 -6.73 3.40
CA LEU A 147 0.36 -7.77 4.12
C LEU A 147 -0.55 -8.97 4.30
N ASP A 148 0.01 -10.16 4.18
CA ASP A 148 -0.68 -11.40 4.53
C ASP A 148 -0.63 -11.56 6.06
N PRO A 149 -1.79 -11.50 6.76
CA PRO A 149 -1.83 -11.62 8.21
C PRO A 149 -1.34 -12.98 8.74
N ASP A 150 -1.30 -14.03 7.90
CA ASP A 150 -0.80 -15.36 8.28
C ASP A 150 0.70 -15.53 8.01
N ALA A 151 1.33 -14.58 7.31
CA ALA A 151 2.75 -14.62 6.93
C ALA A 151 3.58 -13.46 7.51
N LEU A 152 3.07 -12.79 8.56
CA LEU A 152 3.81 -11.74 9.26
C LEU A 152 5.07 -12.29 9.93
N SER A 153 6.14 -11.50 9.87
CA SER A 153 7.40 -11.79 10.54
C SER A 153 7.36 -11.44 12.04
N GLY A 154 6.58 -10.42 12.39
CA GLY A 154 6.27 -10.03 13.76
C GLY A 154 5.30 -10.98 14.46
N THR A 155 4.89 -10.62 15.68
CA THR A 155 3.98 -11.44 16.50
C THR A 155 2.53 -10.94 16.52
N TYR A 156 2.17 -9.96 15.70
CA TYR A 156 0.80 -9.49 15.60
C TYR A 156 -0.13 -10.60 15.10
N ASP A 157 -1.30 -10.69 15.73
CA ASP A 157 -2.34 -11.66 15.38
C ASP A 157 -3.65 -10.90 15.23
N LEU A 158 -4.18 -10.84 14.00
CA LEU A 158 -5.41 -10.10 13.68
C LEU A 158 -6.61 -10.50 14.56
N SER A 159 -6.64 -11.74 15.06
CA SER A 159 -7.74 -12.25 15.90
C SER A 159 -7.92 -11.46 17.21
N VAL A 160 -6.89 -10.73 17.66
CA VAL A 160 -6.99 -9.86 18.84
C VAL A 160 -7.96 -8.69 18.65
N ASP A 161 -8.16 -8.24 17.41
CA ASP A 161 -9.02 -7.10 17.09
C ASP A 161 -10.39 -7.51 16.56
N VAL A 162 -10.49 -8.68 15.93
CA VAL A 162 -11.75 -9.14 15.29
C VAL A 162 -12.52 -10.20 16.08
N GLY A 163 -11.88 -10.83 17.07
CA GLY A 163 -12.44 -11.95 17.81
C GLY A 163 -12.33 -13.29 17.06
N SER A 164 -12.79 -14.38 17.68
CA SER A 164 -12.61 -15.75 17.17
C SER A 164 -13.73 -16.20 16.21
N VAL A 165 -14.02 -15.44 15.17
CA VAL A 165 -14.96 -15.87 14.13
C VAL A 165 -14.17 -16.58 13.03
N GLU A 166 -14.74 -17.62 12.42
CA GLU A 166 -14.14 -18.20 11.21
C GLU A 166 -14.41 -17.22 10.05
N TYR A 167 -13.34 -16.66 9.49
CA TYR A 167 -13.37 -15.74 8.36
C TYR A 167 -12.98 -16.49 7.10
N ASP A 168 -13.63 -16.19 5.97
CA ASP A 168 -13.22 -16.77 4.68
C ASP A 168 -11.97 -16.08 4.14
N GLU A 169 -11.90 -14.75 4.30
CA GLU A 169 -10.77 -13.94 3.85
C GLU A 169 -10.36 -12.91 4.90
N ARG A 170 -9.05 -12.66 4.97
CA ARG A 170 -8.42 -11.69 5.87
C ARG A 170 -7.30 -10.99 5.11
N SER A 171 -7.29 -9.67 5.20
CA SER A 171 -6.26 -8.81 4.61
C SER A 171 -5.84 -7.75 5.60
N LEU A 172 -4.58 -7.34 5.50
CA LEU A 172 -3.98 -6.28 6.30
C LEU A 172 -3.33 -5.27 5.35
N TRP A 173 -3.46 -3.98 5.61
CA TRP A 173 -2.79 -2.94 4.84
C TRP A 173 -2.01 -2.01 5.75
N VAL A 174 -0.83 -1.60 5.28
CA VAL A 174 -0.06 -0.50 5.82
C VAL A 174 -0.15 0.64 4.83
N GLU A 175 -0.65 1.78 5.28
CA GLU A 175 -0.73 3.02 4.52
C GLU A 175 0.18 4.05 5.19
N ALA A 176 1.18 4.55 4.48
CA ALA A 176 2.11 5.57 4.97
C ALA A 176 2.05 6.81 4.06
N ARG A 177 2.11 7.99 4.68
CA ARG A 177 2.24 9.28 4.01
C ARG A 177 3.48 10.00 4.54
N PHE A 178 4.23 10.63 3.66
CA PHE A 178 5.41 11.44 3.97
C PHE A 178 5.24 12.84 3.42
N ASP A 179 5.53 13.83 4.26
CA ASP A 179 5.60 15.23 3.87
C ASP A 179 6.66 15.95 4.73
N ALA A 180 6.73 17.29 4.60
CA ALA A 180 7.71 18.09 5.33
C ALA A 180 7.53 18.07 6.86
N GLN A 181 6.42 17.56 7.40
CA GLN A 181 6.19 17.40 8.84
C GLN A 181 6.68 16.04 9.36
N GLY A 182 6.90 15.07 8.47
CA GLY A 182 7.39 13.73 8.80
C GLY A 182 6.51 12.65 8.18
N SER A 183 6.44 11.49 8.85
CA SER A 183 5.62 10.35 8.43
C SER A 183 4.35 10.22 9.27
N THR A 184 3.22 10.01 8.62
CA THR A 184 1.95 9.61 9.24
C THR A 184 1.42 8.34 8.57
N GLY A 185 0.47 7.64 9.21
CA GLY A 185 -0.15 6.50 8.57
C GLY A 185 -1.01 5.63 9.47
N TRP A 186 -1.50 4.54 8.87
CA TRP A 186 -2.42 3.58 9.47
C TRP A 186 -2.05 2.15 9.13
N ILE A 187 -2.42 1.25 10.04
CA ILE A 187 -2.51 -0.18 9.79
C ILE A 187 -4.00 -0.53 9.88
N ARG A 188 -4.53 -1.13 8.83
CA ARG A 188 -5.95 -1.49 8.72
C ARG A 188 -6.11 -2.95 8.35
N GLY A 189 -7.13 -3.58 8.89
CA GLY A 189 -7.55 -4.92 8.53
C GLY A 189 -8.87 -4.90 7.76
N GLN A 190 -9.10 -5.95 6.98
CA GLN A 190 -10.42 -6.29 6.49
C GLN A 190 -10.61 -7.78 6.68
N ILE A 191 -11.81 -8.10 7.12
CA ILE A 191 -12.29 -9.47 7.23
C ILE A 191 -13.55 -9.60 6.39
N SER A 192 -13.72 -10.74 5.75
CA SER A 192 -14.97 -11.03 5.06
C SER A 192 -15.34 -12.51 5.18
N GLY A 193 -16.61 -12.78 4.94
CA GLY A 193 -17.14 -14.13 4.97
C GLY A 193 -18.51 -14.25 4.35
N GLN A 194 -18.95 -15.49 4.21
CA GLN A 194 -20.25 -15.84 3.69
C GLN A 194 -20.92 -16.89 4.60
N ASP A 195 -22.22 -16.72 4.85
CA ASP A 195 -22.98 -17.72 5.61
C ASP A 195 -23.12 -19.03 4.81
N ASP A 196 -23.07 -20.17 5.51
CA ASP A 196 -23.39 -21.49 4.95
C ASP A 196 -24.79 -21.48 4.32
N CYS A 197 -24.83 -21.46 2.98
CA CYS A 197 -26.08 -21.26 2.26
C CYS A 197 -27.03 -22.45 2.42
N THR A 198 -28.23 -22.20 2.95
CA THR A 198 -29.36 -23.13 2.87
C THR A 198 -30.54 -22.47 2.13
N GLY A 199 -30.43 -22.34 0.80
CA GLY A 199 -31.49 -21.80 -0.07
C GLY A 199 -30.98 -20.87 -1.17
N ASP A 200 -31.87 -20.01 -1.68
CA ASP A 200 -31.60 -19.09 -2.81
C ASP A 200 -30.92 -17.76 -2.42
N THR A 201 -30.69 -17.51 -1.13
CA THR A 201 -30.05 -16.28 -0.62
C THR A 201 -28.89 -16.62 0.30
N CYS A 202 -27.70 -16.19 -0.08
CA CYS A 202 -26.49 -16.22 0.74
C CYS A 202 -26.21 -14.80 1.27
N SER A 203 -25.95 -14.66 2.56
CA SER A 203 -25.44 -13.41 3.11
C SER A 203 -23.92 -13.41 2.97
N ALA A 204 -23.37 -12.39 2.33
CA ALA A 204 -21.95 -12.07 2.38
C ALA A 204 -21.77 -10.82 3.25
N TRP A 205 -20.65 -10.75 3.95
CA TRP A 205 -20.33 -9.62 4.81
C TRP A 205 -18.84 -9.30 4.70
N ALA A 206 -18.52 -8.03 4.91
CA ALA A 206 -17.16 -7.54 5.02
C ALA A 206 -17.12 -6.46 6.10
N GLN A 207 -16.02 -6.40 6.84
CA GLN A 207 -15.80 -5.41 7.89
C GLN A 207 -14.36 -4.90 7.77
N GLN A 208 -14.21 -3.58 7.76
CA GLN A 208 -12.93 -2.91 7.94
C GLN A 208 -12.67 -2.69 9.42
N ILE A 209 -11.40 -2.81 9.82
CA ILE A 209 -10.93 -2.61 11.19
C ILE A 209 -9.73 -1.67 11.16
N ASP A 210 -9.79 -0.60 11.94
CA ASP A 210 -8.60 0.19 12.24
C ASP A 210 -7.81 -0.55 13.33
N ILE A 211 -6.54 -0.83 13.07
CA ILE A 211 -5.69 -1.61 13.99
C ILE A 211 -4.78 -0.67 14.76
N ALA A 212 -4.10 0.21 14.03
CA ALA A 212 -3.18 1.16 14.62
C ALA A 212 -2.93 2.37 13.73
N SER A 213 -2.41 3.44 14.32
CA SER A 213 -2.02 4.65 13.61
C SER A 213 -0.76 5.29 14.18
N TRP A 214 -0.09 6.16 13.41
CA TRP A 214 1.04 6.94 13.89
C TRP A 214 1.07 8.36 13.32
N GLY A 215 1.87 9.22 13.96
CA GLY A 215 2.14 10.57 13.47
C GLY A 215 1.07 11.61 13.76
N GLY A 216 0.05 11.28 14.57
CA GLY A 216 -0.98 12.25 14.98
C GLY A 216 -1.90 12.65 13.82
N VAL A 217 -2.48 11.65 13.17
CA VAL A 217 -3.60 11.82 12.26
C VAL A 217 -4.82 12.29 13.08
N ASP A 218 -5.00 13.60 13.19
CA ASP A 218 -6.29 14.15 13.61
C ASP A 218 -7.30 13.77 12.52
N GLU A 219 -8.28 12.92 12.85
CA GLU A 219 -9.43 12.58 11.99
C GLU A 219 -10.26 13.80 11.58
#